data_AF-A0A7T7I6U3-F1
#
_entry.id   AF-A0A7T7I6U3-F1
#
_cell.length_a   1.000
_cell.length_b   1.000
_cell.length_c   1.000
_cell.angle_alpha   90.00
_cell.angle_beta   90.00
_cell.angle_gamma   90.00
#
_symmetry.space_group_name_H-M   'P 1'
#
loop_
_entity.id
_entity.type
_entity.pdbx_description
1 polymer ?
#
loop_
_entity_poly.entity_id
_entity_poly.type
_entity_poly.pdbx_seq_one_letter_code
_entity_poly.pdbx_strand_id
1 'polypeptide(L)' 'MTRREYASLAGVHPDTVKRWARLGIGPRPRKIGPRLVRYNPTEVCKYLGIGESRECAS' A
#
# COMPACT_ATOMS: atom_id res chain seq x y z
N MET A 1 -2.08 -6.15 2.85
CA MET A 1 -0.71 -5.70 2.51
C MET A 1 -0.04 -4.82 3.58
N THR A 2 1.25 -4.99 3.87
CA THR A 2 2.12 -4.12 4.67
C THR A 2 2.58 -2.88 3.89
N ARG A 3 3.17 -1.92 4.60
CA ARG A 3 3.90 -0.79 4.00
C ARG A 3 5.09 -1.22 3.14
N ARG A 4 5.79 -2.30 3.51
CA ARG A 4 6.96 -2.79 2.76
C ARG A 4 6.55 -3.40 1.43
N GLU A 5 5.54 -4.27 1.45
CA GLU A 5 4.95 -4.86 0.24
C GLU A 5 4.43 -3.78 -0.71
N TYR A 6 3.70 -2.77 -0.22
CA TYR A 6 3.25 -1.67 -1.06
C TYR A 6 4.45 -0.90 -1.67
N ALA A 7 5.48 -0.62 -0.86
CA ALA A 7 6.69 0.04 -1.34
C ALA A 7 7.41 -0.77 -2.44
N SER A 8 7.48 -2.09 -2.28
CA SER A 8 8.01 -3.01 -3.29
C SER A 8 7.22 -2.95 -4.59
N LEU A 9 5.89 -3.03 -4.54
CA LEU A 9 5.04 -2.93 -5.74
C LEU A 9 5.16 -1.57 -6.44
N ALA A 10 5.31 -0.50 -5.67
CA ALA A 10 5.45 0.85 -6.18
C ALA A 10 6.88 1.20 -6.63
N GLY A 11 7.87 0.34 -6.39
CA GLY A 11 9.28 0.60 -6.72
C GLY A 11 9.89 1.77 -5.93
N VAL A 12 9.44 2.01 -4.69
CA VAL A 12 9.89 3.13 -3.84
C VAL A 12 10.35 2.66 -2.46
N HIS A 13 11.00 3.56 -1.70
CA HIS A 13 11.34 3.30 -0.31
C HIS A 13 10.08 3.29 0.61
N PRO A 14 9.99 2.44 1.66
CA PRO A 14 8.84 2.38 2.57
C PRO A 14 8.50 3.68 3.31
N ASP A 15 9.45 4.61 3.43
CA ASP A 15 9.18 5.92 4.02
C ASP A 15 8.48 6.88 3.05
N THR A 16 8.63 6.67 1.74
CA THR A 16 7.81 7.36 0.72
C THR A 16 6.34 7.01 0.91
N VAL A 17 6.02 5.73 1.07
CA VAL A 17 4.65 5.26 1.37
C VAL A 17 4.14 5.81 2.71
N LYS A 18 5.01 5.89 3.74
CA LYS A 18 4.65 6.54 5.02
C LYS A 18 4.32 8.02 4.84
N ARG A 19 5.08 8.72 3.99
CA ARG A 19 4.85 10.14 3.68
C ARG A 19 3.54 10.32 2.90
N TRP A 20 3.28 9.48 1.89
CA TRP A 20 2.01 9.49 1.15
C TRP A 20 0.81 9.31 2.07
N ALA A 21 0.87 8.34 2.98
CA ALA A 21 -0.18 8.13 3.97
C ALA A 21 -0.44 9.35 4.87
N ARG A 22 0.62 10.10 5.26
CA ARG A 22 0.48 11.35 6.03
C ARG A 22 -0.10 12.50 5.20
N LEU A 23 0.17 12.52 3.90
CA LEU A 23 -0.29 13.53 2.97
C LEU A 23 -1.66 13.20 2.34
N GLY A 24 -2.23 12.03 2.65
CA GLY A 24 -3.50 11.57 2.06
C GLY A 24 -3.39 11.17 0.58
N ILE A 25 -2.20 10.81 0.11
CA ILE A 25 -1.94 10.40 -1.27
C ILE A 25 -2.08 8.89 -1.38
N GLY A 26 -2.85 8.43 -2.37
CA GLY A 26 -3.02 7.02 -2.67
C GLY A 26 -3.97 6.27 -1.72
N PRO A 27 -3.88 4.93 -1.68
CA PRO A 27 -4.75 4.06 -0.89
C PRO A 27 -4.65 4.35 0.60
N ARG A 28 -5.80 4.35 1.29
CA ARG A 28 -5.84 4.69 2.71
C ARG A 28 -5.30 3.56 3.60
N PRO A 29 -4.41 3.87 4.56
CA PRO A 29 -3.99 2.91 5.56
C PRO A 29 -5.15 2.52 6.49
N ARG A 30 -5.33 1.21 6.70
CA ARG A 30 -6.24 0.65 7.71
C ARG A 30 -5.45 0.30 8.96
N LYS A 31 -5.84 0.85 10.12
CA LYS A 31 -5.25 0.50 11.42
C LYS A 31 -5.87 -0.81 11.90
N ILE A 32 -5.03 -1.82 12.15
CA ILE A 32 -5.43 -3.13 12.71
C ILE A 32 -5.10 -3.20 14.22
N GLY A 33 -4.52 -2.13 14.76
CA GLY A 33 -4.20 -1.99 16.17
C GLY A 33 -3.44 -0.69 16.45
N PRO A 34 -2.91 -0.49 17.67
CA PRO A 34 -2.27 0.76 18.06
C PRO A 34 -1.00 1.09 17.27
N ARG A 35 -0.31 0.08 16.71
CA ARG A 35 0.92 0.26 15.92
C ARG A 35 0.89 -0.38 14.53
N LEU A 36 -0.10 -1.23 14.25
CA LEU A 36 -0.15 -2.02 13.03
C LEU A 36 -1.06 -1.38 11.99
N VAL A 37 -0.51 -1.16 10.80
CA VAL A 37 -1.22 -0.60 9.65
C VAL A 37 -1.11 -1.56 8.47
N ARG A 38 -2.24 -1.75 7.77
CA ARG A 38 -2.34 -2.54 6.54
C ARG A 38 -3.02 -1.72 5.44
N TYR A 39 -2.70 -2.04 4.20
CA TYR A 39 -3.35 -1.52 3.01
C TYR A 39 -4.21 -2.61 2.36
N ASN A 40 -5.31 -2.20 1.74
CA ASN A 40 -6.10 -3.07 0.90
C ASN A 40 -5.30 -3.35 -0.39
N PRO A 41 -4.95 -4.62 -0.69
CA PRO A 41 -4.21 -4.97 -1.90
C PRO A 41 -4.89 -4.49 -3.18
N THR A 42 -6.20 -4.68 -3.31
CA THR A 42 -6.97 -4.30 -4.49
C THR A 42 -6.92 -2.81 -4.77
N GLU A 43 -7.06 -1.97 -3.72
CA GLU A 43 -6.98 -0.51 -3.88
C GLU A 43 -5.59 -0.05 -4.29
N VAL A 44 -4.55 -0.72 -3.77
CA VAL A 44 -3.17 -0.39 -4.11
C VAL A 44 -2.84 -0.76 -5.54
N CYS A 45 -3.20 -1.98 -5.96
CA CYS A 45 -2.97 -2.40 -7.33
C CYS A 45 -3.73 -1.51 -8.32
N LYS A 46 -4.99 -1.15 -8.00
CA LYS A 46 -5.77 -0.17 -8.77
C LYS A 46 -5.07 1.19 -8.85
N TYR A 47 -4.55 1.70 -7.73
CA TYR A 47 -3.84 2.97 -7.69
C TYR A 47 -2.55 2.96 -8.51
N LEU A 48 -1.80 1.85 -8.48
CA LEU A 48 -0.56 1.69 -9.23
C LEU A 48 -0.79 1.35 -10.72
N GLY A 49 -2.04 1.14 -11.15
CA GLY A 49 -2.34 0.72 -12.51
C GLY A 49 -1.87 -0.71 -12.83
N ILE A 50 -1.62 -1.53 -11.80
CA ILE A 50 -1.21 -2.92 -11.95
C ILE A 50 -2.50 -3.74 -12.16
N GLY A 51 -2.80 -4.07 -13.42
CA GLY A 51 -3.88 -5.00 -13.78
C GLY A 51 -3.57 -6.42 -13.28
N GLU A 52 -4.61 -7.12 -12.77
CA GLU A 52 -4.68 -8.49 -12.22
C GLU A 52 -3.37 -9.31 -12.17
N SER A 53 -2.35 -8.76 -11.54
CA SER A 53 -1.11 -9.49 -11.29
C SER A 53 -1.37 -10.37 -10.08
N ARG A 54 -0.95 -11.64 -10.15
CA ARG A 54 -1.16 -12.66 -9.09
C ARG A 54 -0.77 -12.18 -7.68
N GLU A 55 0.14 -11.21 -7.60
CA GLU A 55 0.58 -10.51 -6.38
C GLU A 55 -0.55 -9.75 -5.65
N CYS A 56 -1.62 -9.39 -6.36
CA CYS A 56 -2.77 -8.66 -5.83
C CYS A 56 -3.92 -9.57 -5.37
N ALA A 57 -3.82 -10.89 -5.60
CA ALA A 57 -4.89 -11.87 -5.40
C ALA A 57 -4.73 -12.76 -4.14
N SER A 58 -3.80 -12.43 -3.24
CA SER A 58 -3.58 -13.17 -1.97
C SER A 58 -3.93 -12.35 -0.73
#